data_AF-A0A3D2Z3F2-F1
#
_entry.id   AF-A0A3D2Z3F2-F1
#
_cell.length_a   1.000
_cell.length_b   1.000
_cell.length_c   1.000
_cell.angle_alpha   90.00
_cell.angle_beta   90.00
_cell.angle_gamma   90.00
#
_symmetry.space_group_name_H-M   'P 1'
#
loop_
_entity.id
_entity.type
_entity.pdbx_description
1 polymer ?
#
loop_
_entity_poly.entity_id
_entity_poly.type
_entity_poly.pdbx_seq_one_letter_code
_entity_poly.pdbx_strand_id
1 'polypeptide(L)' 'MVHKIHKIAIITDDIEGAVEFYTQKLGLSVVERFANDDDEDYVFLDAGGILLELMPRKTMGQDS' A
#
# COMPACT_ATOMS: atom_id res chain seq x y z
N MET A 1 -3.00 26.06 11.77
CA MET A 1 -3.37 24.63 11.64
C MET A 1 -2.19 23.91 11.01
N VAL A 2 -1.72 22.82 11.62
CA VAL A 2 -0.66 21.98 11.05
C VAL A 2 -1.35 20.87 10.25
N HIS A 3 -1.04 20.79 8.95
CA HIS A 3 -1.50 19.68 8.10
C HIS A 3 -0.49 18.55 8.22
N LYS A 4 -0.89 17.42 8.80
CA LYS A 4 -0.06 16.21 8.86
C LYS A 4 -0.38 15.33 7.66
N ILE A 5 0.64 14.70 7.06
CA ILE A 5 0.43 13.65 6.07
C ILE A 5 -0.31 12.50 6.75
N HIS A 6 -1.53 12.21 6.28
CA HIS A 6 -2.33 11.10 6.79
C HIS A 6 -1.94 9.79 6.13
N LYS A 7 -1.73 9.82 4.81
CA LYS A 7 -1.48 8.65 3.99
C LYS A 7 -0.67 9.00 2.73
N ILE A 8 0.12 8.03 2.23
CA ILE A 8 0.77 8.06 0.91
C ILE A 8 0.36 6.78 0.17
N ALA A 9 -0.24 6.93 -1.02
CA ALA A 9 -0.56 5.81 -1.91
C ALA A 9 0.60 5.54 -2.88
N ILE A 10 0.96 4.27 -3.04
CA ILE A 10 2.01 3.78 -3.93
C ILE A 10 1.43 2.74 -4.85
N ILE A 11 1.70 2.90 -6.14
CA ILE A 11 1.25 1.97 -7.17
C ILE A 11 2.39 1.05 -7.53
N THR A 12 2.11 -0.25 -7.57
CA THR A 12 3.07 -1.29 -7.92
C THR A 12 2.44 -2.32 -8.87
N ASP A 13 3.29 -3.00 -9.63
CA ASP A 13 2.89 -4.16 -10.45
C ASP A 13 3.09 -5.48 -9.69
N ASP A 14 3.75 -5.42 -8.54
CA ASP A 14 4.06 -6.55 -7.67
C ASP A 14 3.78 -6.16 -6.22
N ILE A 15 2.61 -6.56 -5.71
CA ILE A 15 2.17 -6.27 -4.33
C ILE A 15 2.98 -7.08 -3.33
N GLU A 16 3.21 -8.37 -3.60
CA GLU A 16 3.94 -9.25 -2.69
C GLU A 16 5.40 -8.80 -2.53
N GLY A 17 6.07 -8.48 -3.63
CA GLY A 17 7.44 -7.95 -3.59
C GLY A 17 7.52 -6.61 -2.85
N ALA A 18 6.52 -5.74 -3.01
CA ALA A 18 6.44 -4.50 -2.25
C ALA A 18 6.22 -4.75 -0.75
N VAL A 19 5.30 -5.65 -0.38
CA VAL A 19 5.06 -6.04 1.02
C VAL A 19 6.33 -6.63 1.63
N GLU A 20 7.03 -7.54 0.95
CA GLU A 20 8.28 -8.11 1.42
C GLU A 20 9.34 -7.02 1.64
N PHE A 21 9.52 -6.13 0.67
CA PHE A 21 10.47 -5.03 0.77
C PHE A 21 10.19 -4.14 1.98
N TYR A 22 8.96 -3.64 2.12
CA TYR A 22 8.62 -2.70 3.18
C TYR A 22 8.61 -3.38 4.56
N THR A 23 8.15 -4.63 4.66
CA THR A 23 8.06 -5.32 5.96
C THR A 23 9.38 -5.94 6.39
N GLN A 24 10.10 -6.63 5.50
CA GLN A 24 11.29 -7.40 5.84
C GLN A 24 12.59 -6.62 5.70
N LYS A 25 12.68 -5.67 4.75
CA LYS A 25 13.91 -4.87 4.58
C LYS A 25 13.83 -3.55 5.34
N LEU A 26 12.67 -2.92 5.35
CA LEU A 26 12.47 -1.62 6.00
C LEU A 26 11.81 -1.69 7.39
N GLY A 27 11.28 -2.86 7.78
CA GLY A 27 10.75 -3.08 9.12
C GLY A 27 9.37 -2.46 9.37
N LEU A 28 8.62 -2.10 8.32
CA LEU A 28 7.24 -1.63 8.46
C LEU A 28 6.34 -2.81 8.85
N SER A 29 5.17 -2.48 9.40
CA SER A 29 4.18 -3.47 9.81
C SER A 29 2.92 -3.35 8.96
N VAL A 30 2.37 -4.50 8.55
CA VAL A 30 1.05 -4.55 7.90
C VAL A 30 -0.01 -4.20 8.95
N VAL A 31 -0.84 -3.21 8.62
CA VAL A 31 -1.98 -2.79 9.43
C VAL A 31 -3.23 -3.54 8.98
N GLU A 32 -3.46 -3.60 7.67
CA GLU A 32 -4.63 -4.22 7.07
C GLU A 32 -4.32 -4.65 5.64
N ARG A 33 -4.94 -5.74 5.17
CA ARG A 33 -4.83 -6.23 3.79
C ARG A 33 -6.18 -6.69 3.30
N PHE A 34 -6.57 -6.20 2.13
CA PHE A 34 -7.79 -6.59 1.43
C PHE A 34 -7.38 -7.44 0.22
N ALA A 35 -7.25 -8.74 0.44
CA ALA A 35 -6.96 -9.67 -0.65
C ALA A 35 -8.21 -9.81 -1.54
N ASN A 36 -8.04 -9.63 -2.85
CA ASN A 36 -9.07 -9.87 -3.85
C ASN A 36 -8.53 -10.84 -4.90
N ASP A 37 -9.39 -11.76 -5.34
CA ASP A 37 -9.05 -12.79 -6.33
C ASP A 37 -8.78 -12.22 -7.75
N ASP A 38 -9.13 -10.95 -8.00
CA ASP A 38 -9.07 -10.27 -9.31
C ASP A 38 -7.93 -9.23 -9.44
N ASP A 39 -6.81 -9.42 -8.75
CA ASP A 39 -5.63 -8.51 -8.73
C ASP A 39 -5.88 -7.12 -8.11
N GLU A 40 -6.85 -7.02 -7.21
CA GLU A 40 -7.14 -5.80 -6.44
C GLU A 40 -6.70 -5.95 -4.98
N ASP A 41 -5.46 -6.38 -4.78
CA ASP A 41 -4.89 -6.59 -3.45
C ASP A 41 -4.34 -5.29 -2.87
N TYR A 42 -5.05 -4.73 -1.89
CA TYR A 42 -4.66 -3.48 -1.23
C TYR A 42 -4.02 -3.78 0.12
N VAL A 43 -2.86 -3.16 0.37
CA VAL A 43 -2.13 -3.37 1.64
C VAL A 43 -1.81 -2.04 2.31
N PHE A 44 -2.22 -1.92 3.57
CA PHE A 44 -1.90 -0.79 4.42
C PHE A 44 -0.73 -1.12 5.34
N LEU A 45 0.29 -0.25 5.34
CA LEU A 45 1.46 -0.37 6.21
C LEU A 45 1.58 0.84 7.14
N ASP A 46 2.03 0.61 8.38
CA ASP A 46 2.41 1.68 9.28
C ASP A 46 3.86 2.10 9.03
N ALA A 47 4.05 3.36 8.65
CA ALA A 47 5.36 3.99 8.43
C ALA A 47 5.63 5.05 9.51
N GLY A 48 5.51 4.68 10.79
CA GLY A 48 5.77 5.59 11.91
C GLY A 48 4.64 6.63 12.11
N GLY A 49 3.40 6.21 11.97
CA GLY A 49 2.21 7.06 12.13
C GLY A 49 1.81 7.82 10.87
N ILE A 50 2.28 7.36 9.71
CA ILE A 50 1.76 7.67 8.37
C ILE A 50 1.35 6.34 7.74
N LEU A 51 0.17 6.29 7.11
CA LEU A 51 -0.27 5.10 6.40
C LEU A 51 0.34 5.05 5.00
N LEU A 52 1.00 3.94 4.68
CA LEU A 52 1.37 3.61 3.30
C LEU A 52 0.29 2.72 2.71
N GLU A 53 -0.25 3.07 1.55
CA GLU A 53 -1.26 2.26 0.84
C GLU A 53 -0.63 1.72 -0.44
N LEU A 54 -0.39 0.41 -0.48
CA LEU A 54 0.09 -0.29 -1.67
C LEU A 54 -1.11 -0.67 -2.52
N MET A 55 -1.13 -0.21 -3.77
CA MET A 55 -2.20 -0.45 -4.74
C MET A 55 -1.62 -1.10 -6.00
N PRO A 56 -2.32 -2.10 -6.58
CA PRO A 56 -1.92 -2.66 -7.86
C PRO A 56 -2.21 -1.64 -8.97
N ARG A 57 -1.38 -1.60 -10.02
CA ARG A 57 -1.58 -0.68 -11.17
C ARG A 57 -2.95 -0.82 -11.83
N LYS A 58 -3.50 -2.03 -11.84
CA LYS A 58 -4.82 -2.35 -12.43
C LYS A 58 -5.94 -1.47 -11.83
N THR A 59 -5.83 -1.09 -10.55
CA THR A 59 -6.81 -0.25 -9.86
C THR A 59 -6.92 1.17 -10.44
N MET A 60 -5.88 1.71 -11.08
CA MET A 60 -5.94 3.05 -11.69
C MET A 60 -6.71 3.09 -13.02
N GLY A 61 -7.15 1.95 -13.57
CA GLY A 61 -7.69 1.81 -14.92
C GLY A 61 -9.22 1.80 -15.06
N GLN A 62 -9.97 2.47 -14.19
CA GLN A 62 -11.44 2.61 -14.32
C GLN A 62 -11.93 4.02 -14.75
N ASP A 63 -11.01 4.89 -15.19
CA ASP A 63 -11.37 6.15 -15.88
C ASP A 63 -10.78 6.14 -17.31
N SER A 64 -11.47 5.50 -18.26
CA SER A 64 -11.28 5.69 -19.71
C SER A 64 -12.52 5.29 -20.50
#